data_AF-A0AAN1PK50-F1
#
_entry.id   AF-A0AAN1PK50-F1
#
_cell.length_a   1.000
_cell.length_b   1.000
_cell.length_c   1.000
_cell.angle_alpha   90.00
_cell.angle_beta   90.00
_cell.angle_gamma   90.00
#
_symmetry.space_group_name_H-M   'P 1'
#
loop_
_entity.id
_entity.type
_entity.pdbx_description
1 polymer ?
#
loop_
_entity_poly.entity_id
_entity_poly.type
_entity_poly.pdbx_seq_one_letter_code
_entity_poly.pdbx_strand_id
1 'polypeptide(L)'
;MLEKIIFLAPDRTCVISLLGTDAALPEEEQLQQNGYDLFQMTVSNLPTDHQIRGDYLEAHFRPLLDTAIEMAMALTDRPAHVPEASYVQTYIAVQNLIGAQKAAMDLYCRVQVEFMIS
;
A
#
# COMPACT_ATOMS: atom_id res chain seq x y z
N MET A 1 12.66 -3.31 0.05
CA MET A 1 12.33 -1.90 -0.25
C MET A 1 11.13 -1.44 0.56
N LEU A 2 10.01 -2.20 0.57
CA LEU A 2 8.86 -1.91 1.41
C LEU A 2 9.18 -1.83 2.91
N GLU A 3 9.99 -2.76 3.44
CA GLU A 3 10.42 -2.72 4.85
C GLU A 3 11.06 -1.38 5.24
N LYS A 4 11.86 -0.79 4.35
CA LYS A 4 12.49 0.51 4.59
C LYS A 4 11.47 1.64 4.66
N ILE A 5 10.37 1.56 3.91
CA ILE A 5 9.29 2.57 3.93
C ILE A 5 8.49 2.46 5.23
N ILE A 6 8.23 1.23 5.70
CA ILE A 6 7.55 1.02 6.99
C ILE A 6 8.32 1.70 8.12
N PHE A 7 9.66 1.68 8.07
CA PHE A 7 10.50 2.39 9.04
C PHE A 7 10.53 3.91 8.88
N LEU A 8 10.24 4.45 7.69
CA LEU A 8 10.22 5.89 7.41
C LEU A 8 8.84 6.52 7.61
N ALA A 9 7.79 5.70 7.56
CA ALA A 9 6.42 6.14 7.74
C ALA A 9 6.14 6.51 9.21
N PRO A 10 5.26 7.49 9.46
CA PRO A 10 4.74 7.72 10.81
C PRO A 10 4.06 6.46 11.32
N ASP A 11 4.28 6.10 12.58
CA ASP A 11 3.51 5.03 13.21
C ASP A 11 2.15 5.54 13.74
N ARG A 12 1.29 4.60 14.14
CA ARG A 12 -0.05 4.92 14.68
C ARG A 12 0.00 5.86 15.88
N THR A 13 1.00 5.69 16.75
CA THR A 13 1.18 6.52 17.96
C THR A 13 1.50 7.96 17.58
N CYS A 14 2.40 8.15 16.62
CA CYS A 14 2.75 9.45 16.05
C CYS A 14 1.51 10.14 15.48
N VAL A 15 0.74 9.44 14.65
CA VAL A 15 -0.47 10.01 14.02
C VAL A 15 -1.54 10.38 15.05
N ILE A 16 -1.80 9.52 16.04
CA ILE A 16 -2.77 9.80 17.12
C ILE A 16 -2.32 11.03 17.94
N SER A 17 -1.02 11.15 18.23
CA SER A 17 -0.50 12.29 18.99
C SER A 17 -0.69 13.64 18.27
N LEU A 18 -0.66 13.63 16.93
CA LEU A 18 -0.87 14.82 16.09
C LEU A 18 -2.35 15.16 15.95
N LEU A 19 -3.22 14.16 15.80
CA LEU A 19 -4.66 14.37 15.62
C LEU A 19 -5.40 14.73 16.92
N GLY A 20 -4.81 14.44 18.07
CA GLY A 20 -5.47 14.58 19.38
C GLY A 20 -6.43 13.42 19.68
N THR A 21 -7.00 13.43 20.88
CA THR A 21 -7.79 12.30 21.44
C THR A 21 -9.14 12.06 20.78
N ASP A 22 -9.64 13.01 19.97
CA ASP A 22 -10.99 12.95 19.40
C ASP A 22 -11.05 12.45 17.94
N ALA A 23 -9.90 12.19 17.30
CA ALA A 23 -9.88 11.72 15.93
C ALA A 23 -9.99 10.19 15.82
N ALA A 24 -11.03 9.73 15.12
CA ALA A 24 -11.19 8.32 14.79
C ALA A 24 -10.34 7.96 13.57
N LEU A 25 -9.13 7.42 13.81
CA LEU A 25 -8.31 6.79 12.78
C LEU A 25 -8.78 5.34 12.58
N PRO A 26 -9.13 4.89 11.36
CA PRO A 26 -9.49 3.51 11.13
C PRO A 26 -8.42 2.53 11.64
N GLU A 27 -8.84 1.34 12.02
CA GLU A 27 -7.91 0.27 12.40
C GLU A 27 -6.98 -0.09 11.23
N GLU A 28 -5.75 -0.47 11.54
CA GLU A 28 -4.74 -0.81 10.52
C GLU A 28 -5.21 -1.92 9.59
N GLU A 29 -5.90 -2.91 10.14
CA GLU A 29 -6.47 -4.01 9.37
C GLU A 29 -7.47 -3.50 8.32
N GLN A 30 -8.32 -2.52 8.66
CA GLN A 30 -9.26 -1.94 7.71
C GLN A 30 -8.55 -1.13 6.62
N LEU A 31 -7.50 -0.37 6.97
CA LEU A 31 -6.70 0.36 5.99
C LEU A 31 -5.99 -0.61 5.03
N GLN A 32 -5.38 -1.67 5.56
CA GLN A 32 -4.76 -2.71 4.74
C GLN A 32 -5.78 -3.43 3.87
N GLN A 33 -6.98 -3.71 4.37
CA GLN A 33 -8.06 -4.31 3.57
C GLN A 33 -8.48 -3.37 2.43
N ASN A 34 -8.63 -2.07 2.69
CA ASN A 34 -8.94 -1.09 1.65
C ASN A 34 -7.88 -1.09 0.54
N GLY A 35 -6.59 -1.10 0.92
CA GLY A 35 -5.49 -1.17 -0.04
C GLY A 35 -5.46 -2.47 -0.84
N TYR A 36 -5.79 -3.59 -0.20
CA TYR A 36 -5.93 -4.89 -0.84
C TYR A 36 -7.03 -4.86 -1.91
N ASP A 37 -8.24 -4.44 -1.53
CA ASP A 37 -9.41 -4.41 -2.41
C ASP A 37 -9.20 -3.46 -3.59
N LEU A 38 -8.68 -2.25 -3.32
CA LEU A 38 -8.37 -1.27 -4.37
C LEU A 38 -7.36 -1.82 -5.38
N PHE A 39 -6.31 -2.50 -4.91
CA PHE A 39 -5.31 -3.09 -5.81
C PHE A 39 -5.90 -4.23 -6.65
N GLN A 40 -6.78 -5.06 -6.08
CA GLN A 40 -7.47 -6.08 -6.85
C GLN A 40 -8.37 -5.48 -7.94
N MET A 41 -9.00 -4.34 -7.67
CA MET A 41 -9.86 -3.66 -8.65
C MET A 41 -9.08 -3.05 -9.83
N THR A 42 -7.80 -2.69 -9.65
CA THR A 42 -6.97 -2.13 -10.73
C THR A 42 -6.36 -3.21 -11.62
N VAL A 43 -6.20 -4.42 -11.12
CA VAL A 43 -5.64 -5.56 -11.85
C VAL A 43 -6.73 -6.29 -12.62
N SER A 44 -6.61 -6.33 -13.95
CA SER A 44 -7.52 -7.06 -14.83
C SER A 44 -6.73 -7.89 -15.84
N ASN A 45 -7.33 -8.98 -16.34
CA ASN A 45 -6.70 -9.85 -17.34
C ASN A 45 -5.30 -10.34 -16.91
N LEU A 46 -5.22 -10.88 -15.69
CA LEU A 46 -3.97 -11.34 -15.11
C LEU A 46 -3.28 -12.38 -16.03
N PRO A 47 -2.02 -12.16 -16.45
CA PRO A 47 -1.31 -13.09 -17.33
C PRO A 47 -1.18 -14.49 -16.73
N THR A 48 -1.28 -15.52 -17.58
CA THR A 48 -1.05 -16.93 -17.22
C THR A 48 0.43 -17.20 -16.98
N ASP A 49 1.28 -16.71 -17.89
CA ASP A 49 2.73 -16.84 -17.77
C ASP A 49 3.22 -16.19 -16.47
N HIS A 50 4.04 -16.94 -15.74
CA HIS A 50 4.45 -16.57 -14.39
C HIS A 50 5.36 -15.34 -14.38
N GLN A 51 6.27 -15.22 -15.34
CA GLN A 51 7.17 -14.08 -15.42
C GLN A 51 6.41 -12.82 -15.84
N ILE A 52 5.62 -12.92 -16.92
CA ILE A 52 4.82 -11.79 -17.43
C ILE A 52 3.84 -11.30 -16.38
N ARG A 53 3.26 -12.21 -15.59
CA ARG A 53 2.39 -11.85 -14.47
C ARG A 53 3.12 -11.10 -13.37
N GLY A 54 4.34 -11.52 -13.03
CA GLY A 54 5.20 -10.79 -12.09
C GLY A 54 5.44 -9.36 -12.56
N ASP A 55 5.88 -9.20 -13.81
CA ASP A 55 6.17 -7.89 -14.41
C ASP A 55 4.91 -7.02 -14.48
N TYR A 56 3.76 -7.61 -14.83
CA TYR A 56 2.47 -6.93 -14.86
C TYR A 56 2.06 -6.43 -13.47
N LEU A 57 2.17 -7.27 -12.44
CA LEU A 57 1.82 -6.89 -11.07
C LEU A 57 2.78 -5.83 -10.53
N GLU A 58 4.08 -5.94 -10.82
CA GLU A 58 5.06 -4.92 -10.46
C GLU A 58 4.72 -3.57 -11.11
N ALA A 59 4.34 -3.54 -12.39
CA ALA A 59 3.98 -2.31 -13.07
C ALA A 59 2.77 -1.59 -12.44
N HIS A 60 1.83 -2.33 -11.84
CA HIS A 60 0.68 -1.75 -11.13
C HIS A 60 1.04 -1.33 -9.70
N PHE A 61 1.93 -2.07 -9.04
CA PHE A 61 2.33 -1.80 -7.67
C PHE A 61 3.34 -0.65 -7.57
N ARG A 62 4.25 -0.54 -8.54
CA ARG A 62 5.39 0.39 -8.50
C ARG A 62 4.98 1.86 -8.33
N PRO A 63 3.95 2.40 -9.02
CA PRO A 63 3.50 3.78 -8.79
C PRO A 63 3.00 4.04 -7.36
N LEU A 64 2.35 3.06 -6.74
CA LEU A 64 1.89 3.15 -5.34
C LEU A 64 3.08 3.19 -4.38
N LEU A 65 4.08 2.33 -4.65
CA LEU A 65 5.32 2.28 -3.90
C LEU A 65 6.09 3.60 -3.98
N ASP A 66 6.29 4.11 -5.19
CA ASP A 66 7.04 5.34 -5.43
C ASP A 66 6.34 6.55 -4.77
N THR A 67 5.02 6.64 -4.88
CA THR A 67 4.23 7.68 -4.21
C THR A 67 4.38 7.63 -2.69
N ALA A 68 4.29 6.45 -2.08
CA ALA A 68 4.46 6.30 -0.63
C ALA A 68 5.88 6.66 -0.18
N ILE A 69 6.91 6.36 -0.99
CA ILE A 69 8.29 6.78 -0.73
C ILE A 69 8.39 8.30 -0.72
N GLU A 70 7.87 8.95 -1.76
CA GLU A 70 7.90 10.42 -1.87
C GLU A 70 7.21 11.09 -0.69
N MET A 71 6.04 10.58 -0.30
CA MET A 71 5.30 11.05 0.87
C MET A 71 6.11 10.90 2.16
N ALA A 72 6.73 9.73 2.40
CA ALA A 72 7.53 9.49 3.61
C ALA A 72 8.81 10.34 3.64
N MET A 73 9.48 10.53 2.51
CA MET A 73 10.66 11.38 2.40
C MET A 73 10.32 12.85 2.66
N ALA A 74 9.19 13.34 2.16
CA ALA A 74 8.75 14.72 2.38
C ALA A 74 8.54 15.06 3.87
N LEU A 75 8.12 14.08 4.68
CA LEU A 75 8.00 14.25 6.14
C LEU A 75 9.37 14.37 6.82
N THR A 76 10.36 13.62 6.32
CA THR A 76 11.70 13.54 6.93
C THR A 76 12.56 14.75 6.60
N ASP A 77 12.45 15.30 5.39
CA ASP A 77 13.35 16.35 4.90
C ASP A 77 13.02 17.76 5.43
N ARG A 78 11.77 18.05 5.80
CA ARG A 78 11.34 19.42 6.21
C ARG A 78 10.30 19.44 7.34
N PRO A 79 10.56 18.82 8.49
CA PRO A 79 9.54 18.57 9.52
C PRO A 79 8.85 19.84 10.07
N ALA A 80 9.52 21.01 10.08
CA ALA A 80 8.99 22.24 10.67
C ALA A 80 7.83 22.91 9.90
N HIS A 81 7.54 22.49 8.66
CA HIS A 81 6.52 23.12 7.81
C HIS A 81 5.50 22.13 7.23
N VAL A 82 5.57 20.86 7.61
CA VAL A 82 4.64 19.86 7.11
C VAL A 82 3.33 19.92 7.90
N PRO A 83 2.17 20.07 7.23
CA PRO A 83 0.87 19.99 7.88
C PRO A 83 0.66 18.62 8.56
N GLU A 84 0.01 18.60 9.73
CA GLU A 84 -0.32 17.35 10.45
C GLU A 84 -1.09 16.36 9.56
N ALA A 85 -1.98 16.87 8.70
CA ALA A 85 -2.74 16.07 7.73
C ALA A 85 -1.82 15.24 6.82
N SER A 86 -0.61 15.71 6.51
CA SER A 86 0.34 14.96 5.69
C SER A 86 0.89 13.73 6.42
N TYR A 87 1.08 13.77 7.73
CA TYR A 87 1.48 12.60 8.53
C TYR A 87 0.39 11.52 8.48
N VAL A 88 -0.86 11.93 8.65
CA VAL A 88 -2.03 11.05 8.58
C VAL A 88 -2.15 10.42 7.20
N GLN A 89 -2.02 11.22 6.14
CA GLN A 89 -2.09 10.76 4.75
C GLN A 89 -0.97 9.78 4.42
N THR A 90 0.27 10.08 4.82
CA THR A 90 1.42 9.18 4.60
C THR A 90 1.21 7.85 5.34
N TYR A 91 0.75 7.88 6.59
CA TYR A 91 0.43 6.65 7.32
C TYR A 91 -0.65 5.83 6.62
N ILE A 92 -1.77 6.44 6.22
CA ILE A 92 -2.85 5.74 5.50
C ILE A 92 -2.33 5.16 4.18
N ALA A 93 -1.55 5.92 3.42
CA ALA A 93 -0.97 5.46 2.16
C ALA A 93 -0.07 4.23 2.36
N VAL A 94 0.74 4.22 3.42
CA VAL A 94 1.63 3.08 3.74
C VAL A 94 0.83 1.86 4.18
N GLN A 95 -0.22 2.02 5.00
CA GLN A 95 -1.09 0.91 5.38
C GLN A 95 -1.83 0.33 4.17
N ASN A 96 -2.36 1.19 3.29
CA ASN A 96 -2.95 0.75 2.03
C ASN A 96 -1.92 0.03 1.14
N LEU A 97 -0.67 0.50 1.09
CA LEU A 97 0.40 -0.11 0.30
C LEU A 97 0.76 -1.52 0.81
N ILE A 98 0.76 -1.74 2.13
CA ILE A 98 0.94 -3.08 2.73
C ILE A 98 -0.19 -4.01 2.26
N GLY A 99 -1.43 -3.53 2.26
CA GLY A 99 -2.58 -4.23 1.71
C GLY A 99 -2.43 -4.59 0.23
N ALA A 100 -2.05 -3.60 -0.58
CA ALA A 100 -1.82 -3.77 -2.01
C ALA A 100 -0.70 -4.79 -2.30
N GLN A 101 0.35 -4.83 -1.47
CA GLN A 101 1.41 -5.83 -1.60
C GLN A 101 0.87 -7.24 -1.35
N LYS A 102 0.06 -7.43 -0.30
CA LYS A 102 -0.60 -8.72 -0.02
C LYS A 102 -1.46 -9.16 -1.21
N ALA A 103 -2.26 -8.25 -1.78
CA ALA A 103 -3.05 -8.52 -2.98
C ALA A 103 -2.19 -8.91 -4.18
N ALA A 104 -1.09 -8.19 -4.42
CA ALA A 104 -0.15 -8.50 -5.49
C ALA A 104 0.45 -9.91 -5.32
N MET A 105 0.86 -10.30 -4.11
CA MET A 105 1.43 -11.63 -3.86
C MET A 105 0.38 -12.74 -3.99
N ASP A 106 -0.84 -12.51 -3.51
CA ASP A 106 -1.95 -13.45 -3.71
C ASP A 106 -2.22 -13.67 -5.21
N LEU A 107 -2.30 -12.60 -5.99
CA LEU A 107 -2.51 -12.67 -7.44
C LEU A 107 -1.34 -13.37 -8.15
N TYR A 108 -0.11 -13.10 -7.73
CA TYR A 108 1.08 -13.78 -8.27
C TYR A 108 1.02 -15.28 -8.04
N CYS A 109 0.68 -15.72 -6.83
CA CYS A 109 0.63 -17.13 -6.43
C CYS A 109 -0.62 -17.88 -6.90
N ARG A 110 -1.65 -17.20 -7.44
CA ARG A 110 -2.86 -17.87 -7.97
C ARG A 110 -2.49 -18.77 -9.14
N VAL A 111 -2.59 -20.08 -8.96
CA VAL A 111 -2.52 -21.04 -10.07
C VAL A 111 -3.84 -20.90 -10.85
N GLN A 112 -3.79 -20.48 -12.12
CA GLN A 112 -4.95 -20.61 -12.99
C GLN A 112 -5.13 -22.11 -13.28
N VAL A 113 -6.05 -22.75 -12.57
CA VAL A 113 -6.57 -24.05 -12.98
C VAL A 113 -7.51 -23.76 -14.15
N GLU A 114 -6.99 -23.80 -15.38
CA GLU A 114 -7.82 -23.83 -16.56
C GLU A 114 -8.70 -25.08 -16.47
N PHE A 115 -9.99 -24.90 -16.22
CA PHE A 115 -10.97 -25.96 -16.45
C PHE A 115 -10.99 -26.23 -17.95
N MET A 116 -10.23 -27.24 -18.38
CA MET A 116 -10.45 -27.95 -19.63
C MET A 116 -11.86 -28.58 -19.56
N ILE A 117 -12.86 -27.85 -20.02
CA ILE A 117 -14.13 -28.46 -20.38
C ILE A 117 -13.87 -29.17 -21.73
N SER A 118 -13.75 -30.49 -21.65
CA SER A 118 -13.65 -31.41 -22.80
C SER A 118 -14.97 -31.50 -23.57
#